data_AF-A0A2H5ZSA3-F1
#
_entry.id   AF-A0A2H5ZSA3-F1
#
_cell.length_a   1.000
_cell.length_b   1.000
_cell.length_c   1.000
_cell.angle_alpha   90.00
_cell.angle_beta   90.00
_cell.angle_gamma   90.00
#
_symmetry.space_group_name_H-M   'P 1'
#
loop_
_entity.id
_entity.type
_entity.pdbx_description
1 polymer ?
#
loop_
_entity_poly.entity_id
_entity_poly.type
_entity_poly.pdbx_seq_one_letter_code
_entity_poly.pdbx_strand_id
1 'polypeptide(L)'
;MVVGPEDPLEKGLVDALQAEGFRVFGPTRAAARVEWSKVYAKELLSRAGVPQPDHRSFDSPEEAVRWVRSLGGRCVVKADGLAAGKGALVCADPQEAEDAVRSLMVEGRFGQAGRRVVVEEYLEGEEASGLAFVDGECVVPMVLAQDHKRLLDGDRGPNTGGMGAVAPLSHLPASLSERVQREILEPAAEALCRDGAPFRGVLYAGLMLTREGPKVLEFNARFGDPEAQVLLPLLDYDLAEILVAACEGKLGDVRLRWKPKTAVCVVAAAQGYPDSPVKGQTIHGLDGPLPQNTLVFCAGVDEQDGRLVTSGGRVLNAVGLGPDVRAAREAAYRVFEHVRFEGMHYRTDIGLRVLRAAGVER
;
A
#
# COMPACT_ATOMS: atom_id res chain seq x y z
N MET A 1 -16.65 -13.04 -7.15
CA MET A 1 -16.53 -11.61 -6.80
C MET A 1 -15.10 -11.32 -6.35
N VAL A 2 -14.59 -10.11 -6.59
CA VAL A 2 -13.25 -9.67 -6.17
C VAL A 2 -13.42 -8.41 -5.33
N VAL A 3 -12.95 -8.40 -4.09
CA VAL A 3 -13.04 -7.23 -3.21
C VAL A 3 -11.74 -6.43 -3.33
N GLY A 4 -11.85 -5.18 -3.78
CA GLY A 4 -10.72 -4.26 -3.95
C GLY A 4 -10.38 -3.46 -2.69
N PRO A 5 -11.30 -2.64 -2.16
CA PRO A 5 -11.03 -1.79 -1.01
C PRO A 5 -11.21 -2.53 0.33
N GLU A 6 -10.70 -1.91 1.39
CA GLU A 6 -10.69 -2.39 2.77
C GLU A 6 -12.06 -2.28 3.47
N ASP A 7 -12.84 -1.22 3.19
CA ASP A 7 -14.11 -0.96 3.87
C ASP A 7 -15.11 -2.13 3.80
N PRO A 8 -15.32 -2.80 2.64
CA PRO A 8 -16.20 -3.96 2.57
C PRO A 8 -15.65 -5.19 3.31
N LEU A 9 -14.32 -5.32 3.43
CA LEU A 9 -13.69 -6.42 4.18
C LEU A 9 -13.94 -6.25 5.68
N GLU A 10 -13.78 -5.04 6.22
CA GLU A 10 -14.08 -4.73 7.63
C GLU A 10 -15.56 -4.98 7.97
N LYS A 11 -16.46 -4.70 7.03
CA LYS A 11 -17.91 -4.92 7.17
C LYS A 11 -18.33 -6.39 6.98
N GLY A 12 -17.41 -7.30 6.65
CA GLY A 12 -17.70 -8.73 6.49
C GLY A 12 -18.46 -9.10 5.23
N LEU A 13 -18.26 -8.35 4.14
CA LEU A 13 -18.89 -8.67 2.85
C LEU A 13 -18.49 -10.07 2.34
N VAL A 14 -17.23 -10.47 2.56
CA VAL A 14 -16.73 -11.79 2.18
C VAL A 14 -17.48 -12.89 2.92
N ASP A 15 -17.60 -12.78 4.24
CA ASP A 15 -18.32 -13.73 5.08
C ASP A 15 -19.77 -13.88 4.64
N ALA A 16 -20.46 -12.76 4.40
CA ALA A 16 -21.87 -12.75 4.00
C ALA A 16 -22.09 -13.44 2.64
N LEU A 17 -21.25 -13.15 1.65
CA LEU A 17 -21.38 -13.74 0.31
C LEU A 17 -20.96 -15.22 0.29
N GLN A 18 -19.97 -15.62 1.08
CA GLN A 18 -19.59 -17.03 1.20
C GLN A 18 -20.69 -17.86 1.87
N ALA A 19 -21.42 -17.30 2.85
CA ALA A 19 -22.58 -17.96 3.45
C ALA A 19 -23.70 -18.24 2.44
N GLU A 20 -23.82 -17.41 1.40
CA GLU A 20 -24.74 -17.60 0.27
C GLU A 20 -24.16 -18.48 -0.86
N GLY A 21 -22.97 -19.06 -0.67
CA GLY A 21 -22.33 -19.96 -1.63
C GLY A 21 -21.57 -19.27 -2.78
N PHE A 22 -21.35 -17.96 -2.72
CA PHE A 22 -20.56 -17.26 -3.73
C PHE A 22 -19.06 -17.48 -3.53
N ARG A 23 -18.33 -17.59 -4.64
CA ARG A 23 -16.86 -17.53 -4.64
C ARG A 23 -16.42 -16.07 -4.56
N VAL A 24 -15.69 -15.74 -3.50
CA VAL A 24 -15.22 -14.38 -3.23
C VAL A 24 -13.73 -14.40 -2.98
N PHE A 25 -13.00 -13.62 -3.78
CA PHE A 25 -11.59 -13.34 -3.56
C PHE A 25 -11.47 -12.10 -2.66
N GLY A 26 -10.93 -12.32 -1.46
CA GLY A 26 -10.80 -11.34 -0.40
C GLY A 26 -10.88 -12.05 0.96
N PRO A 27 -10.18 -11.56 1.99
CA PRO A 27 -10.14 -12.23 3.29
C PRO A 27 -11.45 -12.05 4.05
N THR A 28 -11.81 -13.03 4.88
CA THR A 28 -12.93 -12.88 5.82
C THR A 28 -12.66 -11.73 6.77
N ARG A 29 -13.70 -11.22 7.43
CA ARG A 29 -13.57 -10.16 8.43
C ARG A 29 -12.57 -10.53 9.54
N ALA A 30 -12.54 -11.80 9.94
CA ALA A 30 -11.59 -12.28 10.95
C ALA A 30 -10.14 -12.13 10.46
N ALA A 31 -9.84 -12.55 9.23
CA ALA A 31 -8.49 -12.49 8.66
C ALA A 31 -8.07 -11.06 8.28
N ALA A 32 -9.00 -10.27 7.75
CA ALA A 32 -8.76 -8.88 7.34
C ALA A 32 -8.45 -7.95 8.52
N ARG A 33 -8.73 -8.38 9.76
CA ARG A 33 -8.38 -7.66 11.00
C ARG A 33 -6.93 -7.23 11.07
N VAL A 34 -6.03 -7.94 10.40
CA VAL A 34 -4.60 -7.60 10.31
C VAL A 34 -4.35 -6.20 9.69
N GLU A 35 -5.27 -5.66 8.90
CA GLU A 35 -5.15 -4.31 8.33
C GLU A 35 -5.65 -3.22 9.30
N TRP A 36 -6.87 -3.37 9.84
CA TRP A 36 -7.44 -2.29 10.67
C TRP A 36 -6.98 -2.33 12.12
N SER A 37 -6.73 -3.50 12.72
CA SER A 37 -6.22 -3.56 14.09
C SER A 37 -4.71 -3.72 14.08
N LYS A 38 -4.01 -2.59 14.22
CA LYS A 38 -2.54 -2.55 14.28
C LYS A 38 -2.02 -3.31 15.48
N VAL A 39 -2.75 -3.27 16.60
CA VAL A 39 -2.40 -4.03 17.81
C VAL A 39 -2.43 -5.53 17.51
N TYR A 40 -3.52 -6.02 16.91
CA TYR A 40 -3.64 -7.42 16.52
C TYR A 40 -2.53 -7.84 15.54
N ALA A 41 -2.25 -7.01 14.53
CA ALA A 41 -1.18 -7.27 13.58
C ALA A 41 0.19 -7.41 14.27
N LYS A 42 0.54 -6.47 15.17
CA LYS A 42 1.83 -6.50 15.88
C LYS A 42 1.97 -7.69 16.83
N GLU A 43 0.90 -8.04 17.53
CA GLU A 43 0.87 -9.24 18.37
C GLU A 43 1.00 -10.52 17.53
N LEU A 44 0.31 -10.60 16.39
CA LEU A 44 0.39 -11.72 15.45
C LEU A 44 1.82 -11.90 14.94
N LEU A 45 2.47 -10.81 14.52
CA LEU A 45 3.85 -10.84 14.06
C LEU A 45 4.83 -11.23 15.16
N SER A 46 4.60 -10.78 16.40
CA SER A 46 5.42 -11.16 17.54
C SER A 46 5.33 -12.67 17.80
N ARG A 47 4.13 -13.25 17.77
CA ARG A 47 3.91 -14.69 17.93
C ARG A 47 4.43 -15.52 16.75
N ALA A 48 4.49 -14.92 15.56
CA ALA A 48 5.01 -15.55 14.35
C ALA A 48 6.53 -15.42 14.20
N GLY A 49 7.20 -14.62 15.04
CA GLY A 49 8.63 -14.34 14.91
C GLY A 49 8.98 -13.51 13.67
N VAL A 50 8.02 -12.74 13.14
CA VAL A 50 8.23 -11.92 11.95
C VAL A 50 9.00 -10.65 12.32
N PRO A 51 10.07 -10.28 11.60
CA PRO A 51 10.84 -9.06 11.87
C PRO A 51 9.98 -7.79 11.77
N GLN A 52 9.99 -6.99 12.82
CA GLN A 52 9.21 -5.75 12.95
C GLN A 52 9.92 -4.80 13.94
N PRO A 53 9.57 -3.49 13.96
CA PRO A 53 10.10 -2.60 14.99
C PRO A 53 9.64 -3.00 16.39
N ASP A 54 10.49 -2.74 17.38
CA ASP A 54 10.10 -2.73 18.78
C ASP A 54 8.88 -1.83 18.96
N HIS A 55 7.86 -2.34 19.66
CA HIS A 55 6.58 -1.65 19.80
C HIS A 55 5.93 -1.90 21.14
N ARG A 56 5.02 -1.00 21.52
CA ARG A 56 4.11 -1.18 22.64
C ARG A 56 2.76 -0.54 22.34
N SER A 57 1.70 -1.17 22.84
CA SER A 57 0.32 -0.68 22.72
C SER A 57 -0.12 0.00 24.02
N PHE A 58 -0.91 1.07 23.92
CA PHE A 58 -1.33 1.87 25.06
C PHE A 58 -2.82 2.23 24.99
N ASP A 59 -3.50 2.05 26.12
CA ASP A 59 -4.86 2.53 26.38
C ASP A 59 -4.89 3.82 27.21
N SER A 60 -3.77 4.19 27.85
CA SER A 60 -3.59 5.44 28.61
C SER A 60 -2.65 6.39 27.87
N PRO A 61 -3.07 7.65 27.61
CA PRO A 61 -2.20 8.65 27.02
C PRO A 61 -1.00 8.97 27.94
N GLU A 62 -1.17 8.95 29.26
CA GLU A 62 -0.09 9.19 30.22
C GLU A 62 0.99 8.08 30.16
N GLU A 63 0.58 6.82 29.97
CA GLU A 63 1.51 5.71 29.76
C GLU A 63 2.23 5.81 28.42
N ALA A 64 1.51 6.15 27.35
CA ALA A 64 2.10 6.36 26.02
C ALA A 64 3.14 7.49 26.05
N VAL A 65 2.81 8.64 26.66
CA VAL A 65 3.72 9.79 26.82
C VAL A 65 4.99 9.40 27.60
N ARG A 66 4.85 8.61 28.68
CA ARG A 66 6.02 8.14 29.44
C ARG A 66 6.95 7.28 28.57
N TRP A 67 6.39 6.42 27.72
CA TRP A 67 7.20 5.54 26.88
C TRP A 67 7.87 6.29 25.73
N VAL A 68 7.17 7.19 25.02
CA VAL A 68 7.80 7.98 23.93
C VAL A 68 8.97 8.82 24.45
N ARG A 69 8.85 9.39 25.66
CA ARG A 69 9.96 10.09 26.33
C ARG A 69 11.15 9.17 26.59
N SER A 70 10.91 7.91 26.98
CA SER A 70 11.97 6.94 27.23
C SER A 70 12.74 6.53 25.96
N LEU A 71 12.13 6.68 24.79
CA LEU A 71 12.77 6.46 23.48
C LEU A 71 13.56 7.68 22.97
N GLY A 72 13.61 8.78 23.72
CA GLY A 72 14.18 10.04 23.24
C GLY A 72 13.33 10.73 22.17
N GLY A 73 12.06 10.31 22.00
CA GLY A 73 11.07 10.95 21.15
C GLY A 73 11.08 10.60 19.66
N ARG A 74 12.14 9.97 19.15
CA ARG A 74 12.19 9.51 17.75
C ARG A 74 11.45 8.18 17.62
N CYS A 75 10.16 8.26 17.28
CA CYS A 75 9.27 7.10 17.21
C CYS A 75 8.17 7.29 16.16
N VAL A 76 7.36 6.26 15.96
CA VAL A 76 6.14 6.34 15.16
C VAL A 76 4.93 6.05 16.05
N VAL A 77 3.98 6.98 16.11
CA VAL A 77 2.73 6.83 16.86
C VAL A 77 1.62 6.49 15.87
N LYS A 78 0.93 5.37 16.07
CA LYS A 78 -0.12 4.88 15.16
C LYS A 78 -1.43 4.63 15.89
N ALA A 79 -2.54 5.08 15.31
CA ALA A 79 -3.90 4.77 15.78
C ALA A 79 -4.29 3.30 15.49
N ASP A 80 -4.92 2.61 16.45
CA ASP A 80 -5.47 1.27 16.26
C ASP A 80 -6.85 1.34 15.58
N GLY A 81 -6.87 1.22 14.25
CA GLY A 81 -8.07 1.32 13.42
C GLY A 81 -7.77 1.78 11.99
N LEU A 82 -8.81 1.79 11.15
CA LEU A 82 -8.77 2.43 9.84
C LEU A 82 -8.73 3.95 10.00
N ALA A 83 -7.69 4.57 9.44
CA ALA A 83 -7.49 6.01 9.47
C ALA A 83 -7.13 6.56 8.07
N ALA A 84 -7.54 5.85 7.01
CA ALA A 84 -7.30 6.20 5.61
C ALA A 84 -5.84 6.57 5.30
N GLY A 85 -4.88 5.82 5.87
CA GLY A 85 -3.44 6.08 5.73
C GLY A 85 -2.90 7.31 6.49
N LYS A 86 -3.75 8.09 7.16
CA LYS A 86 -3.38 9.30 7.92
C LYS A 86 -3.13 9.06 9.42
N GLY A 87 -3.34 7.83 9.89
CA GLY A 87 -3.26 7.48 11.32
C GLY A 87 -1.86 7.11 11.83
N ALA A 88 -0.80 7.27 11.03
CA ALA A 88 0.57 7.03 11.42
C ALA A 88 1.37 8.34 11.39
N LEU A 89 1.88 8.75 12.55
CA LEU A 89 2.62 9.98 12.76
C LEU A 89 4.07 9.64 13.08
N VAL A 90 4.99 10.08 12.22
CA VAL A 90 6.44 9.94 12.41
C VAL A 90 6.92 11.16 13.18
N CYS A 91 7.50 10.93 14.36
CA CYS A 91 7.91 11.96 15.29
C CYS A 91 9.44 12.02 15.36
N ALA A 92 10.01 13.22 15.23
CA ALA A 92 11.46 13.43 15.26
C ALA A 92 11.99 13.70 16.68
N ASP A 93 11.13 14.18 17.58
CA ASP A 93 11.51 14.58 18.94
C ASP A 93 10.39 14.30 19.96
N PRO A 94 10.68 14.41 21.28
CA PRO A 94 9.70 14.08 22.32
C PRO A 94 8.43 14.93 22.27
N GLN A 95 8.52 16.20 21.88
CA GLN A 95 7.37 17.10 21.83
C GLN A 95 6.42 16.67 20.70
N GLU A 96 6.96 16.40 19.51
CA GLU A 96 6.17 15.87 18.40
C GLU A 96 5.49 14.54 18.74
N ALA A 97 6.18 13.66 19.48
CA ALA A 97 5.63 12.38 19.92
C ALA A 97 4.49 12.55 20.94
N GLU A 98 4.64 13.47 21.89
CA GLU A 98 3.58 13.81 22.85
C GLU A 98 2.36 14.42 22.18
N ASP A 99 2.58 15.34 21.24
CA ASP A 99 1.49 15.98 20.48
C ASP A 99 0.77 14.96 19.60
N ALA A 100 1.50 14.00 19.01
CA ALA A 100 0.91 12.88 18.30
C ALA A 100 0.01 12.02 19.19
N VAL A 101 0.48 11.64 20.39
CA VAL A 101 -0.33 10.88 21.36
C VAL A 101 -1.58 11.66 21.76
N ARG A 102 -1.44 12.95 22.07
CA ARG A 102 -2.57 13.82 22.46
C ARG A 102 -3.60 13.94 21.33
N SER A 103 -3.15 14.19 20.11
CA SER A 103 -4.04 14.35 18.96
C SER A 103 -4.85 13.09 18.66
N LEU A 104 -4.23 11.91 18.84
CA LEU A 104 -4.90 10.63 18.60
C LEU A 104 -5.84 10.24 19.75
N MET A 105 -5.35 10.26 20.99
CA MET A 105 -6.05 9.67 22.14
C MET A 105 -6.95 10.64 22.91
N VAL A 106 -6.62 11.94 22.93
CA VAL A 106 -7.33 12.95 23.73
C VAL A 106 -8.27 13.77 22.87
N GLU A 107 -7.77 14.29 21.75
CA GLU A 107 -8.57 15.10 20.82
C GLU A 107 -9.50 14.25 19.94
N GLY A 108 -9.25 12.93 19.88
CA GLY A 108 -10.12 11.99 19.18
C GLY A 108 -10.16 12.20 17.67
N ARG A 109 -9.04 12.62 17.06
CA ARG A 109 -8.95 12.96 15.62
C ARG A 109 -9.52 11.88 14.69
N PHE A 110 -9.46 10.61 15.10
CA PHE A 110 -9.99 9.47 14.34
C PHE A 110 -11.10 8.71 15.09
N GLY A 111 -11.80 9.38 16.01
CA GLY A 111 -12.90 8.78 16.77
C GLY A 111 -12.46 7.54 17.55
N GLN A 112 -13.18 6.43 17.38
CA GLN A 112 -12.90 5.18 18.11
C GLN A 112 -11.52 4.59 17.78
N ALA A 113 -11.01 4.79 16.56
CA ALA A 113 -9.69 4.28 16.14
C ALA A 113 -8.52 4.91 16.92
N GLY A 114 -8.73 6.06 17.55
CA GLY A 114 -7.71 6.78 18.33
C GLY A 114 -7.64 6.38 19.81
N ARG A 115 -8.58 5.57 20.33
CA ARG A 115 -8.65 5.26 21.78
C ARG A 115 -7.47 4.42 22.27
N ARG A 116 -6.89 3.64 21.38
CA ARG A 116 -5.70 2.84 21.60
C ARG A 116 -4.67 3.20 20.54
N VAL A 117 -3.41 3.32 20.94
CA VAL A 117 -2.30 3.59 20.03
C VAL A 117 -1.24 2.50 20.13
N VAL A 118 -0.57 2.25 19.02
CA VAL A 118 0.69 1.52 18.96
C VAL A 118 1.79 2.54 18.77
N VAL A 119 2.79 2.52 19.64
CA VAL A 119 4.01 3.30 19.46
C VAL A 119 5.13 2.33 19.07
N GLU A 120 5.89 2.69 18.03
CA GLU A 120 6.96 1.87 17.45
C GLU A 120 8.28 2.65 17.48
N GLU A 121 9.41 1.95 17.60
CA GLU A 121 10.70 2.53 17.29
C GLU A 121 10.73 3.07 15.84
N TYR A 122 11.54 4.10 15.62
CA TYR A 122 11.78 4.59 14.27
C TYR A 122 12.75 3.66 13.53
N LEU A 123 12.37 3.19 12.35
CA LEU A 123 13.25 2.44 11.47
C LEU A 123 13.83 3.33 10.36
N GLU A 124 15.10 3.12 10.06
CA GLU A 124 15.81 3.77 8.96
C GLU A 124 16.10 2.75 7.86
N GLY A 125 15.78 3.11 6.62
CA GLY A 125 15.96 2.24 5.47
C GLY A 125 15.24 2.73 4.21
N GLU A 126 15.16 1.84 3.23
CA GLU A 126 14.36 2.05 2.02
C GLU A 126 12.98 1.40 2.18
N GLU A 127 11.89 2.14 1.92
CA GLU A 127 10.55 1.56 1.92
C GLU A 127 10.31 0.71 0.68
N ALA A 128 9.61 -0.42 0.86
CA ALA A 128 9.18 -1.33 -0.19
C ALA A 128 7.83 -1.97 0.16
N SER A 129 7.14 -2.49 -0.85
CA SER A 129 5.88 -3.20 -0.73
C SER A 129 6.07 -4.64 -1.17
N GLY A 130 5.84 -5.58 -0.25
CA GLY A 130 5.85 -7.02 -0.52
C GLY A 130 4.42 -7.56 -0.53
N LEU A 131 3.94 -8.04 -1.68
CA LEU A 131 2.58 -8.55 -1.83
C LEU A 131 2.62 -10.05 -2.18
N ALA A 132 1.64 -10.80 -1.72
CA ALA A 132 1.43 -12.18 -2.16
C ALA A 132 -0.04 -12.49 -2.35
N PHE A 133 -0.33 -13.37 -3.31
CA PHE A 133 -1.57 -14.12 -3.31
C PHE A 133 -1.50 -15.19 -2.21
N VAL A 134 -2.57 -15.33 -1.44
CA VAL A 134 -2.65 -16.29 -0.33
C VAL A 134 -4.00 -17.02 -0.39
N ASP A 135 -4.02 -18.33 -0.15
CA ASP A 135 -5.23 -19.17 -0.16
C ASP A 135 -5.54 -19.87 1.19
N GLY A 136 -4.78 -19.48 2.21
CA GLY A 136 -4.76 -20.04 3.55
C GLY A 136 -3.32 -20.38 3.89
N GLU A 137 -2.90 -21.58 3.51
CA GLU A 137 -1.55 -22.09 3.77
C GLU A 137 -0.57 -21.80 2.63
N CYS A 138 -1.03 -21.67 1.39
CA CYS A 138 -0.15 -21.38 0.27
C CYS A 138 0.02 -19.86 0.10
N VAL A 139 1.28 -19.44 0.01
CA VAL A 139 1.69 -18.06 -0.24
C VAL A 139 2.47 -18.01 -1.55
N VAL A 140 2.02 -17.20 -2.50
CA VAL A 140 2.69 -17.00 -3.78
C VAL A 140 3.05 -15.52 -3.94
N PRO A 141 4.34 -15.15 -3.76
CA PRO A 141 4.76 -13.75 -3.75
C PRO A 141 4.74 -13.12 -5.13
N MET A 142 4.49 -11.82 -5.14
CA MET A 142 4.66 -10.94 -6.30
C MET A 142 6.06 -10.33 -6.32
N VAL A 143 6.43 -9.69 -7.43
CA VAL A 143 7.64 -8.85 -7.45
C VAL A 143 7.50 -7.68 -6.47
N LEU A 144 8.60 -7.25 -5.86
CA LEU A 144 8.60 -6.09 -4.96
C LEU A 144 8.27 -4.82 -5.72
N ALA A 145 7.48 -3.97 -5.08
CA ALA A 145 7.17 -2.62 -5.55
C ALA A 145 7.66 -1.57 -4.54
N GLN A 146 7.67 -0.30 -4.93
CA GLN A 146 7.91 0.84 -4.04
C GLN A 146 6.86 1.89 -4.33
N ASP A 147 6.11 2.30 -3.31
CA ASP A 147 5.17 3.40 -3.36
C ASP A 147 5.86 4.74 -3.02
N HIS A 148 5.16 5.85 -3.29
CA HIS A 148 5.63 7.20 -2.97
C HIS A 148 4.52 7.94 -2.21
N LYS A 149 4.52 7.83 -0.88
CA LYS A 149 3.42 8.32 -0.03
C LYS A 149 3.29 9.84 0.06
N ARG A 150 4.38 10.59 -0.07
CA ARG A 150 4.41 12.06 0.14
C ARG A 150 3.90 12.81 -1.09
N LEU A 151 3.16 13.90 -0.87
CA LEU A 151 2.47 14.67 -1.91
C LEU A 151 3.42 15.35 -2.92
N LEU A 152 4.55 15.86 -2.43
CA LEU A 152 5.46 16.72 -3.19
C LEU A 152 6.79 16.03 -3.47
N ASP A 153 7.46 16.49 -4.53
CA ASP A 153 8.81 16.05 -4.90
C ASP A 153 9.80 16.18 -3.74
N GLY A 154 10.71 15.21 -3.66
CA GLY A 154 11.70 15.07 -2.60
C GLY A 154 11.11 14.53 -1.30
N ASP A 155 10.03 13.74 -1.39
CA ASP A 155 9.31 13.17 -0.25
C ASP A 155 8.83 14.22 0.77
N ARG A 156 8.31 15.36 0.26
CA ARG A 156 7.83 16.48 1.06
C ARG A 156 6.31 16.58 1.11
N GLY A 157 5.80 17.42 2.01
CA GLY A 157 4.36 17.65 2.18
C GLY A 157 3.68 16.53 2.98
N PRO A 158 2.34 16.54 3.06
CA PRO A 158 1.59 15.56 3.84
C PRO A 158 1.71 14.14 3.27
N ASN A 159 1.46 13.15 4.11
CA ASN A 159 1.22 11.77 3.67
C ASN A 159 -0.09 11.70 2.88
N THR A 160 -0.10 10.85 1.86
CA THR A 160 -1.22 10.62 0.94
C THR A 160 -1.52 9.11 0.87
N GLY A 161 -2.49 8.73 0.04
CA GLY A 161 -2.70 7.32 -0.30
C GLY A 161 -1.67 6.75 -1.27
N GLY A 162 -0.72 7.57 -1.75
CA GLY A 162 0.29 7.21 -2.75
C GLY A 162 0.22 8.12 -3.98
N MET A 163 1.35 8.74 -4.35
CA MET A 163 1.50 9.61 -5.53
C MET A 163 2.14 8.91 -6.73
N GLY A 164 2.54 7.66 -6.57
CA GLY A 164 3.11 6.83 -7.62
C GLY A 164 3.70 5.54 -7.06
N ALA A 165 4.03 4.63 -7.96
CA ALA A 165 4.67 3.37 -7.63
C ALA A 165 5.63 2.92 -8.73
N VAL A 166 6.58 2.05 -8.38
CA VAL A 166 7.51 1.38 -9.31
C VAL A 166 7.58 -0.10 -9.01
N ALA A 167 7.61 -0.92 -10.06
CA ALA A 167 7.92 -2.36 -9.97
C ALA A 167 8.61 -2.86 -11.26
N PRO A 168 9.46 -3.90 -11.19
CA PRO A 168 10.07 -4.44 -9.98
C PRO A 168 11.16 -3.50 -9.45
N LEU A 169 11.61 -3.72 -8.21
CA LEU A 169 12.78 -3.04 -7.63
C LEU A 169 14.10 -3.70 -8.07
N SER A 170 14.48 -3.49 -9.34
CA SER A 170 15.61 -4.18 -9.98
C SER A 170 16.99 -3.82 -9.41
N HIS A 171 17.12 -2.74 -8.64
CA HIS A 171 18.35 -2.39 -7.92
C HIS A 171 18.59 -3.25 -6.69
N LEU A 172 17.57 -3.98 -6.22
CA LEU A 172 17.65 -4.85 -5.06
C LEU A 172 18.05 -6.29 -5.47
N PRO A 173 18.72 -7.05 -4.58
CA PRO A 173 19.05 -8.43 -4.85
C PRO A 173 17.80 -9.28 -5.07
N ALA A 174 17.82 -10.18 -6.06
CA ALA A 174 16.71 -11.08 -6.35
C ALA A 174 16.32 -11.94 -5.13
N SER A 175 17.29 -12.32 -4.31
CA SER A 175 17.10 -13.07 -3.06
C SER A 175 16.25 -12.34 -2.02
N LEU A 176 16.08 -11.02 -2.13
CA LEU A 176 15.25 -10.27 -1.18
C LEU A 176 13.78 -10.69 -1.26
N SER A 177 13.27 -11.00 -2.45
CA SER A 177 11.88 -11.45 -2.61
C SER A 177 11.65 -12.79 -1.90
N GLU A 178 12.60 -13.72 -2.01
CA GLU A 178 12.55 -15.01 -1.30
C GLU A 178 12.64 -14.85 0.22
N ARG A 179 13.46 -13.91 0.69
CA ARG A 179 13.54 -13.57 2.12
C ARG A 179 12.23 -12.98 2.64
N VAL A 180 11.64 -12.03 1.93
CA VAL A 180 10.32 -11.46 2.29
C VAL A 180 9.24 -12.55 2.31
N GLN A 181 9.27 -13.49 1.37
CA GLN A 181 8.35 -14.62 1.40
C GLN A 181 8.52 -15.46 2.68
N ARG A 182 9.74 -15.96 2.93
CA ARG A 182 10.01 -16.94 4.00
C ARG A 182 10.04 -16.36 5.40
N GLU A 183 10.51 -15.13 5.56
CA GLU A 183 10.71 -14.49 6.88
C GLU A 183 9.47 -13.68 7.30
N ILE A 184 8.58 -13.32 6.35
CA ILE A 184 7.47 -12.38 6.61
C ILE A 184 6.13 -12.95 6.18
N LEU A 185 5.94 -13.23 4.89
CA LEU A 185 4.60 -13.53 4.34
C LEU A 185 4.10 -14.92 4.73
N GLU A 186 4.95 -15.95 4.64
CA GLU A 186 4.63 -17.32 5.03
C GLU A 186 4.33 -17.43 6.54
N PRO A 187 5.20 -16.95 7.48
CA PRO A 187 4.90 -17.04 8.90
C PRO A 187 3.66 -16.24 9.32
N ALA A 188 3.38 -15.12 8.67
CA ALA A 188 2.16 -14.34 8.92
C ALA A 188 0.89 -15.09 8.49
N ALA A 189 0.90 -15.71 7.30
CA ALA A 189 -0.22 -16.53 6.82
C ALA A 189 -0.46 -17.76 7.70
N GLU A 190 0.62 -18.44 8.13
CA GLU A 190 0.55 -19.55 9.07
C GLU A 190 -0.02 -19.12 10.44
N ALA A 191 0.37 -17.95 10.94
CA ALA A 191 -0.17 -17.42 12.20
C ALA A 191 -1.66 -17.09 12.11
N LEU A 192 -2.12 -16.54 10.99
CA LEU A 192 -3.54 -16.31 10.71
C LEU A 192 -4.33 -17.62 10.68
N CYS A 193 -3.77 -18.68 10.09
CA CYS A 193 -4.37 -20.01 10.14
C CYS A 193 -4.46 -20.56 11.57
N ARG A 194 -3.40 -20.42 12.38
CA ARG A 194 -3.39 -20.83 13.79
C ARG A 194 -4.40 -20.08 14.66
N ASP A 195 -4.68 -18.82 14.34
CA ASP A 195 -5.70 -18.01 15.00
C ASP A 195 -7.15 -18.39 14.56
N GLY A 196 -7.31 -19.37 13.67
CA GLY A 196 -8.62 -19.77 13.13
C GLY A 196 -9.18 -18.80 12.10
N ALA A 197 -8.33 -17.94 11.52
CA ALA A 197 -8.68 -16.91 10.55
C ALA A 197 -7.82 -17.06 9.28
N PRO A 198 -7.91 -18.19 8.55
CA PRO A 198 -7.09 -18.42 7.36
C PRO A 198 -7.31 -17.30 6.34
N PHE A 199 -6.20 -16.71 5.87
CA PHE A 199 -6.24 -15.57 4.98
C PHE A 199 -6.38 -16.02 3.52
N ARG A 200 -7.35 -15.46 2.79
CA ARG A 200 -7.52 -15.70 1.35
C ARG A 200 -7.60 -14.37 0.62
N GLY A 201 -6.70 -14.07 -0.30
CA GLY A 201 -6.69 -12.79 -0.98
C GLY A 201 -5.29 -12.30 -1.28
N VAL A 202 -5.10 -10.98 -1.23
CA VAL A 202 -3.77 -10.36 -1.32
C VAL A 202 -3.32 -9.93 0.07
N LEU A 203 -2.27 -10.58 0.57
CA LEU A 203 -1.59 -10.13 1.79
C LEU A 203 -0.51 -9.14 1.37
N TYR A 204 -0.66 -7.89 1.79
CA TYR A 204 0.28 -6.81 1.53
C TYR A 204 1.08 -6.54 2.80
N ALA A 205 2.41 -6.56 2.71
CA ALA A 205 3.32 -6.10 3.75
C ALA A 205 3.98 -4.79 3.31
N GLY A 206 3.78 -3.73 4.09
CA GLY A 206 4.61 -2.53 4.01
C GLY A 206 5.93 -2.79 4.73
N LEU A 207 7.05 -2.62 4.04
CA LEU A 207 8.37 -3.01 4.50
C LEU A 207 9.30 -1.82 4.65
N MET A 208 10.15 -1.87 5.67
CA MET A 208 11.37 -1.08 5.74
C MET A 208 12.57 -2.00 5.52
N LEU A 209 13.35 -1.73 4.48
CA LEU A 209 14.59 -2.42 4.18
C LEU A 209 15.73 -1.79 4.97
N THR A 210 15.98 -2.34 6.17
CA THR A 210 17.02 -1.86 7.08
C THR A 210 18.36 -2.54 6.82
N ARG A 211 19.43 -2.09 7.50
CA ARG A 211 20.73 -2.77 7.49
C ARG A 211 20.68 -4.21 8.01
N GLU A 212 19.71 -4.52 8.86
CA GLU A 212 19.50 -5.86 9.44
C GLU A 212 18.63 -6.77 8.56
N GLY A 213 17.97 -6.19 7.54
CA GLY A 213 17.02 -6.89 6.68
C GLY A 213 15.65 -6.22 6.63
N PRO A 214 14.68 -6.85 5.95
CA PRO A 214 13.32 -6.33 5.83
C PRO A 214 12.59 -6.45 7.19
N LYS A 215 11.97 -5.35 7.64
CA LYS A 215 11.08 -5.31 8.82
C LYS A 215 9.69 -4.82 8.40
N VAL A 216 8.65 -5.41 8.98
CA VAL A 216 7.25 -5.06 8.67
C VAL A 216 6.81 -3.78 9.39
N LEU A 217 6.41 -2.77 8.61
CA LEU A 217 5.79 -1.55 9.10
C LEU A 217 4.30 -1.77 9.40
N GLU A 218 3.59 -2.40 8.47
CA GLU A 218 2.15 -2.64 8.53
C GLU A 218 1.72 -3.73 7.54
N PHE A 219 0.51 -4.27 7.73
CA PHE A 219 -0.17 -5.10 6.74
C PHE A 219 -1.37 -4.38 6.15
N ASN A 220 -1.66 -4.67 4.88
CA ASN A 220 -2.96 -4.43 4.28
C ASN A 220 -3.53 -5.78 3.79
N ALA A 221 -4.85 -5.90 3.75
CA ALA A 221 -5.57 -7.14 3.47
C ALA A 221 -6.10 -7.20 2.03
N ARG A 222 -5.55 -6.35 1.15
CA ARG A 222 -5.96 -6.13 -0.23
C ARG A 222 -4.79 -5.62 -1.07
N PHE A 223 -5.01 -5.45 -2.38
CA PHE A 223 -4.04 -4.81 -3.25
C PHE A 223 -3.71 -3.37 -2.80
N GLY A 224 -2.44 -3.00 -2.85
CA GLY A 224 -2.01 -1.60 -2.74
C GLY A 224 -2.51 -0.75 -3.91
N ASP A 225 -2.70 0.53 -3.67
CA ASP A 225 -3.04 1.51 -4.69
C ASP A 225 -2.14 2.75 -4.46
N PRO A 226 -1.16 3.04 -5.35
CA PRO A 226 -1.14 2.63 -6.76
C PRO A 226 -0.28 1.39 -7.11
N GLU A 227 0.05 0.50 -6.17
CA GLU A 227 0.93 -0.64 -6.44
C GLU A 227 0.32 -1.68 -7.40
N ALA A 228 -1.00 -1.91 -7.34
CA ALA A 228 -1.68 -2.79 -8.29
C ALA A 228 -1.45 -2.35 -9.75
N GLN A 229 -1.41 -1.04 -9.98
CA GLN A 229 -1.25 -0.42 -11.29
C GLN A 229 0.16 -0.63 -11.87
N VAL A 230 1.17 -0.97 -11.06
CA VAL A 230 2.49 -1.39 -11.56
C VAL A 230 2.69 -2.89 -11.54
N LEU A 231 2.04 -3.63 -10.63
CA LEU A 231 2.18 -5.07 -10.54
C LEU A 231 1.39 -5.80 -11.63
N LEU A 232 0.09 -5.54 -11.73
CA LEU A 232 -0.79 -6.31 -12.62
C LEU A 232 -0.41 -6.21 -14.10
N PRO A 233 0.06 -5.07 -14.65
CA PRO A 233 0.53 -5.02 -16.05
C PRO A 233 1.76 -5.89 -16.33
N LEU A 234 2.58 -6.16 -15.31
CA LEU A 234 3.78 -7.00 -15.40
C LEU A 234 3.47 -8.49 -15.25
N LEU A 235 2.27 -8.84 -14.77
CA LEU A 235 1.86 -10.23 -14.64
C LEU A 235 1.81 -10.90 -16.03
N ASP A 236 2.53 -12.02 -16.17
CA ASP A 236 2.52 -12.90 -17.35
C ASP A 236 1.75 -14.19 -17.07
N TYR A 237 0.52 -14.00 -16.57
CA TYR A 237 -0.41 -15.05 -16.18
C TYR A 237 -1.84 -14.48 -16.19
N ASP A 238 -2.86 -15.33 -16.39
CA ASP A 238 -4.25 -14.88 -16.29
C ASP A 238 -4.62 -14.60 -14.83
N LEU A 239 -4.89 -13.35 -14.51
CA LEU A 239 -5.31 -12.95 -13.17
C LEU A 239 -6.53 -13.75 -12.70
N ALA A 240 -7.52 -13.99 -13.57
CA ALA A 240 -8.75 -14.68 -13.19
C ALA A 240 -8.48 -16.12 -12.70
N GLU A 241 -7.56 -16.84 -13.35
CA GLU A 241 -7.14 -18.17 -12.92
C GLU A 241 -6.52 -18.16 -11.51
N ILE A 242 -5.68 -17.17 -11.22
CA ILE A 242 -5.05 -17.02 -9.89
C ILE A 242 -6.12 -16.77 -8.83
N LEU A 243 -7.06 -15.86 -9.11
CA LEU A 243 -8.12 -15.51 -8.16
C LEU A 243 -9.04 -16.71 -7.89
N VAL A 244 -9.37 -17.50 -8.93
CA VAL A 244 -10.16 -18.73 -8.77
C VAL A 244 -9.36 -19.78 -7.99
N ALA A 245 -8.09 -20.00 -8.31
CA ALA A 245 -7.24 -20.95 -7.59
C ALA A 245 -7.15 -20.60 -6.10
N ALA A 246 -6.98 -19.32 -5.76
CA ALA A 246 -6.97 -18.87 -4.37
C ALA A 246 -8.32 -19.09 -3.66
N CYS A 247 -9.45 -18.90 -4.34
CA CYS A 247 -10.77 -19.19 -3.77
C CYS A 247 -10.98 -20.70 -3.51
N GLU A 248 -10.37 -21.55 -4.33
CA GLU A 248 -10.51 -23.02 -4.28
C GLU A 248 -9.43 -23.72 -3.44
N GLY A 249 -8.46 -22.99 -2.87
CA GLY A 249 -7.34 -23.57 -2.14
C GLY A 249 -6.37 -24.36 -3.03
N LYS A 250 -6.19 -23.91 -4.27
CA LYS A 250 -5.36 -24.53 -5.30
C LYS A 250 -4.23 -23.62 -5.76
N LEU A 251 -3.87 -22.61 -4.97
CA LEU A 251 -2.84 -21.65 -5.36
C LEU A 251 -1.46 -22.33 -5.51
N GLY A 252 -1.25 -23.46 -4.82
CA GLY A 252 -0.07 -24.31 -4.97
C GLY A 252 0.16 -24.88 -6.37
N ASP A 253 -0.86 -24.88 -7.24
CA ASP A 253 -0.74 -25.30 -8.65
C ASP A 253 -0.33 -24.15 -9.58
N VAL A 254 -0.47 -22.91 -9.12
CA VAL A 254 -0.15 -21.72 -9.91
C VAL A 254 1.37 -21.51 -9.96
N ARG A 255 1.90 -21.17 -11.14
CA ARG A 255 3.30 -20.79 -11.34
C ARG A 255 3.34 -19.39 -11.94
N LEU A 256 3.47 -18.38 -11.10
CA LEU A 256 3.53 -16.99 -11.55
C LEU A 256 4.76 -16.76 -12.42
N ARG A 257 4.54 -16.01 -13.50
CA ARG A 257 5.59 -15.46 -14.35
C ARG A 257 5.36 -13.97 -14.48
N TRP A 258 6.46 -13.26 -14.66
CA TRP A 258 6.46 -11.80 -14.78
C TRP A 258 7.13 -11.44 -16.10
N LYS A 259 6.56 -10.46 -16.80
CA LYS A 259 7.16 -9.91 -18.02
C LYS A 259 8.52 -9.31 -17.66
N PRO A 260 9.55 -9.46 -18.51
CA PRO A 260 10.86 -8.84 -18.30
C PRO A 260 10.80 -7.34 -18.65
N LYS A 261 10.00 -6.60 -17.89
CA LYS A 261 9.73 -5.17 -18.05
C LYS A 261 9.67 -4.50 -16.68
N THR A 262 9.75 -3.17 -16.70
CA THR A 262 9.48 -2.29 -15.57
C THR A 262 8.19 -1.52 -15.82
N ALA A 263 7.44 -1.28 -14.76
CA ALA A 263 6.28 -0.41 -14.72
C ALA A 263 6.51 0.75 -13.75
N VAL A 264 6.15 1.96 -14.19
CA VAL A 264 6.16 3.17 -13.36
C VAL A 264 4.76 3.77 -13.43
N CYS A 265 4.12 3.95 -12.29
CA CYS A 265 2.82 4.62 -12.17
C CYS A 265 3.02 6.00 -11.55
N VAL A 266 2.48 7.03 -12.20
CA VAL A 266 2.42 8.39 -11.69
C VAL A 266 0.97 8.78 -11.48
N VAL A 267 0.64 9.22 -10.26
CA VAL A 267 -0.72 9.62 -9.89
C VAL A 267 -0.92 11.11 -10.19
N ALA A 268 -1.96 11.43 -10.95
CA ALA A 268 -2.49 12.77 -11.06
C ALA A 268 -3.57 13.00 -10.00
N ALA A 269 -3.34 13.97 -9.12
CA ALA A 269 -4.25 14.37 -8.06
C ALA A 269 -4.93 15.71 -8.38
N ALA A 270 -6.12 15.90 -7.81
CA ALA A 270 -6.86 17.16 -7.86
C ALA A 270 -6.24 18.20 -6.94
N GLN A 271 -6.38 19.48 -7.30
CA GLN A 271 -6.00 20.61 -6.44
C GLN A 271 -6.66 20.47 -5.06
N GLY A 272 -5.91 20.73 -4.00
CA GLY A 272 -6.39 20.64 -2.61
C GLY A 272 -6.32 19.22 -2.00
N TYR A 273 -5.94 18.20 -2.77
CA TYR A 273 -5.55 16.90 -2.22
C TYR A 273 -4.32 17.05 -1.28
N PRO A 274 -4.28 16.39 -0.10
CA PRO A 274 -5.15 15.32 0.38
C PRO A 274 -6.32 15.71 1.28
N ASP A 275 -6.59 17.00 1.47
CA ASP A 275 -7.54 17.46 2.48
C ASP A 275 -8.89 17.85 1.88
N SER A 276 -8.89 18.72 0.87
CA SER A 276 -10.11 19.26 0.25
C SER A 276 -9.98 19.28 -1.28
N PRO A 277 -10.01 18.11 -1.95
CA PRO A 277 -9.82 18.03 -3.39
C PRO A 277 -10.97 18.68 -4.16
N VAL A 278 -10.63 19.51 -5.15
CA VAL A 278 -11.59 20.15 -6.06
C VAL A 278 -12.15 19.12 -7.05
N LYS A 279 -13.48 19.02 -7.12
CA LYS A 279 -14.23 18.10 -7.98
C LYS A 279 -14.90 18.85 -9.14
N GLY A 280 -15.36 18.11 -10.15
CA GLY A 280 -16.10 18.62 -11.30
C GLY A 280 -15.23 19.20 -12.41
N GLN A 281 -13.90 19.10 -12.31
CA GLN A 281 -13.00 19.61 -13.35
C GLN A 281 -13.01 18.67 -14.54
N THR A 282 -13.26 19.20 -15.74
CA THR A 282 -13.30 18.38 -16.97
C THR A 282 -11.93 17.78 -17.25
N ILE A 283 -11.91 16.48 -17.55
CA ILE A 283 -10.73 15.72 -17.93
C ILE A 283 -10.67 15.66 -19.45
N HIS A 284 -9.62 16.23 -20.01
CA HIS A 284 -9.35 16.27 -21.44
C HIS A 284 -8.31 15.22 -21.83
N GLY A 285 -8.41 14.73 -23.07
CA GLY A 285 -7.36 13.90 -23.70
C GLY A 285 -7.46 12.39 -23.48
N LEU A 286 -8.53 11.90 -22.84
CA LEU A 286 -8.78 10.46 -22.68
C LEU A 286 -9.57 9.83 -23.83
N ASP A 287 -10.21 10.65 -24.68
CA ASP A 287 -11.02 10.17 -25.82
C ASP A 287 -10.16 9.77 -27.04
N GLY A 288 -8.85 10.00 -26.98
CA GLY A 288 -7.89 9.76 -28.05
C GLY A 288 -6.93 8.59 -27.77
N PRO A 289 -6.08 8.23 -28.75
CA PRO A 289 -5.06 7.22 -28.53
C PRO A 289 -4.05 7.69 -27.48
N LEU A 290 -3.77 6.82 -26.51
CA LEU A 290 -2.72 7.04 -25.54
C LEU A 290 -1.33 6.78 -26.15
N PRO A 291 -0.25 7.37 -25.60
CA PRO A 291 1.11 7.07 -26.02
C PRO A 291 1.42 5.56 -25.96
N GLN A 292 2.31 5.09 -26.83
CA GLN A 292 2.71 3.68 -26.83
C GLN A 292 3.32 3.25 -25.50
N ASN A 293 3.06 1.99 -25.12
CA ASN A 293 3.50 1.39 -23.86
C ASN A 293 2.99 2.13 -22.62
N THR A 294 1.79 2.72 -22.69
CA THR A 294 1.14 3.34 -21.55
C THR A 294 -0.21 2.74 -21.26
N LEU A 295 -0.64 2.85 -20.01
CA LEU A 295 -1.99 2.58 -19.53
C LEU A 295 -2.45 3.78 -18.70
N VAL A 296 -3.75 4.06 -18.72
CA VAL A 296 -4.35 5.02 -17.80
C VAL A 296 -5.46 4.32 -17.03
N PHE A 297 -5.36 4.31 -15.70
CA PHE A 297 -6.43 3.82 -14.83
C PHE A 297 -7.14 5.01 -14.16
N CYS A 298 -8.46 5.07 -14.32
CA CYS A 298 -9.30 6.04 -13.63
C CYS A 298 -9.44 5.66 -12.14
N ALA A 299 -9.22 6.63 -11.26
CA ALA A 299 -9.49 6.53 -9.83
C ALA A 299 -10.70 7.40 -9.49
N GLY A 300 -10.49 8.62 -9.01
CA GLY A 300 -11.55 9.60 -8.75
C GLY A 300 -12.03 10.30 -10.01
N VAL A 301 -12.68 9.57 -10.91
CA VAL A 301 -13.34 10.07 -12.13
C VAL A 301 -14.83 9.78 -12.07
N ASP A 302 -15.65 10.69 -12.58
CA ASP A 302 -17.09 10.50 -12.80
C ASP A 302 -17.46 11.04 -14.20
N GLU A 303 -18.70 10.83 -14.64
CA GLU A 303 -19.21 11.35 -15.91
C GLU A 303 -20.33 12.37 -15.65
N GLN A 304 -20.18 13.58 -16.21
CA GLN A 304 -21.18 14.65 -16.15
C GLN A 304 -21.39 15.22 -17.55
N ASP A 305 -22.64 15.25 -18.01
CA ASP A 305 -23.03 15.75 -19.34
C ASP A 305 -22.21 15.15 -20.50
N GLY A 306 -21.92 13.85 -20.42
CA GLY A 306 -21.13 13.12 -21.41
C GLY A 306 -19.62 13.44 -21.40
N ARG A 307 -19.12 14.07 -20.32
CA ARG A 307 -17.71 14.39 -20.13
C ARG A 307 -17.17 13.74 -18.86
N LEU A 308 -15.95 13.25 -18.92
CA LEU A 308 -15.23 12.79 -17.73
C LEU A 308 -14.83 13.99 -16.88
N VAL A 309 -15.08 13.90 -15.57
CA VAL A 309 -14.76 14.95 -14.59
C VAL A 309 -14.06 14.39 -13.35
N THR A 310 -13.31 15.23 -12.64
CA THR A 310 -12.71 14.85 -11.36
C THR A 310 -13.78 14.62 -10.29
N SER A 311 -13.68 13.52 -9.54
CA SER A 311 -14.64 13.16 -8.47
C SER A 311 -13.99 12.75 -7.14
N GLY A 312 -12.66 12.62 -7.13
CA GLY A 312 -11.87 12.25 -5.95
C GLY A 312 -10.54 12.98 -5.87
N GLY A 313 -9.77 12.64 -4.82
CA GLY A 313 -8.46 13.25 -4.55
C GLY A 313 -7.39 12.81 -5.54
N ARG A 314 -7.19 11.50 -5.67
CA ARG A 314 -6.40 10.88 -6.74
C ARG A 314 -7.34 10.64 -7.91
N VAL A 315 -6.99 11.14 -9.09
CA VAL A 315 -7.91 11.17 -10.25
C VAL A 315 -7.50 10.13 -11.28
N LEU A 316 -6.25 10.14 -11.72
CA LEU A 316 -5.75 9.23 -12.77
C LEU A 316 -4.42 8.61 -12.36
N ASN A 317 -4.19 7.38 -12.81
CA ASN A 317 -2.91 6.68 -12.71
C ASN A 317 -2.35 6.53 -14.12
N ALA A 318 -1.31 7.30 -14.47
CA ALA A 318 -0.58 7.12 -15.72
C ALA A 318 0.54 6.10 -15.52
N VAL A 319 0.43 4.96 -16.19
CA VAL A 319 1.41 3.87 -16.10
C VAL A 319 2.19 3.77 -17.39
N GLY A 320 3.51 3.82 -17.29
CA GLY A 320 4.42 3.54 -18.39
C GLY A 320 5.09 2.19 -18.21
N LEU A 321 5.27 1.46 -19.32
CA LEU A 321 5.98 0.19 -19.39
C LEU A 321 7.24 0.34 -20.23
N GLY A 322 8.35 -0.24 -19.78
CA GLY A 322 9.63 -0.17 -20.48
C GLY A 322 10.56 -1.34 -20.16
N PRO A 323 11.68 -1.48 -20.89
CA PRO A 323 12.72 -2.45 -20.55
C PRO A 323 13.44 -2.13 -19.23
N ASP A 324 13.39 -0.87 -18.79
CA ASP A 324 13.98 -0.38 -17.55
C ASP A 324 13.15 0.77 -16.95
N VAL A 325 13.55 1.22 -15.76
CA VAL A 325 12.87 2.29 -15.02
C VAL A 325 12.87 3.62 -15.79
N ARG A 326 13.93 3.93 -16.56
CA ARG A 326 14.05 5.20 -17.29
C ARG A 326 12.99 5.25 -18.39
N ALA A 327 12.95 4.22 -19.23
CA ALA A 327 11.99 4.10 -20.32
C ALA A 327 10.54 4.03 -19.82
N ALA A 328 10.29 3.27 -18.74
CA ALA A 328 8.96 3.19 -18.13
C ALA A 328 8.50 4.55 -17.57
N ARG A 329 9.40 5.27 -16.90
CA ARG A 329 9.13 6.61 -16.35
C ARG A 329 8.83 7.61 -17.47
N GLU A 330 9.67 7.69 -18.49
CA GLU A 330 9.46 8.56 -19.65
C GLU A 330 8.11 8.26 -20.33
N ALA A 331 7.74 6.99 -20.47
CA ALA A 331 6.43 6.61 -21.00
C ALA A 331 5.27 7.11 -20.13
N ALA A 332 5.35 6.96 -18.80
CA ALA A 332 4.30 7.41 -17.89
C ALA A 332 4.07 8.93 -17.98
N TYR A 333 5.14 9.73 -17.98
CA TYR A 333 5.03 11.19 -18.02
C TYR A 333 4.50 11.72 -19.36
N ARG A 334 4.73 11.03 -20.49
CA ARG A 334 4.16 11.41 -21.80
C ARG A 334 2.63 11.36 -21.85
N VAL A 335 1.99 10.57 -20.99
CA VAL A 335 0.52 10.61 -20.83
C VAL A 335 0.09 12.02 -20.43
N PHE A 336 0.82 12.60 -19.48
CA PHE A 336 0.66 13.99 -19.09
C PHE A 336 1.35 14.95 -20.07
N GLU A 337 1.38 14.69 -21.37
CA GLU A 337 1.47 15.74 -22.39
C GLU A 337 0.11 15.93 -23.07
N HIS A 338 -0.76 14.92 -22.98
CA HIS A 338 -2.03 14.81 -23.69
C HIS A 338 -3.23 14.91 -22.74
N VAL A 339 -3.09 14.36 -21.53
CA VAL A 339 -4.17 14.31 -20.53
C VAL A 339 -4.04 15.46 -19.54
N ARG A 340 -5.12 16.21 -19.35
CA ARG A 340 -5.16 17.43 -18.53
C ARG A 340 -6.50 17.62 -17.84
N PHE A 341 -6.48 18.22 -16.66
CA PHE A 341 -7.63 18.88 -16.04
C PHE A 341 -7.13 20.07 -15.23
N GLU A 342 -8.01 21.02 -14.92
CA GLU A 342 -7.65 22.22 -14.16
C GLU A 342 -7.17 21.86 -12.74
N GLY A 343 -6.05 22.45 -12.31
CA GLY A 343 -5.49 22.20 -10.98
C GLY A 343 -4.83 20.82 -10.80
N MET A 344 -4.55 20.10 -11.90
CA MET A 344 -3.85 18.82 -11.86
C MET A 344 -2.45 18.94 -11.24
N HIS A 345 -2.17 18.12 -10.24
CA HIS A 345 -0.86 17.97 -9.61
C HIS A 345 -0.37 16.53 -9.71
N TYR A 346 0.91 16.35 -10.02
CA TYR A 346 1.58 15.05 -9.97
C TYR A 346 3.05 15.27 -9.61
N ARG A 347 3.67 14.27 -8.97
CA ARG A 347 5.12 14.31 -8.66
C ARG A 347 5.94 14.10 -9.91
N THR A 348 7.09 14.75 -9.99
CA THR A 348 8.04 14.62 -11.13
C THR A 348 9.21 13.70 -10.84
N ASP A 349 9.33 13.17 -9.63
CA ASP A 349 10.46 12.36 -9.18
C ASP A 349 10.16 10.87 -8.97
N ILE A 350 8.98 10.39 -9.39
CA ILE A 350 8.59 8.98 -9.23
C ILE A 350 9.59 8.07 -9.95
N GLY A 351 10.15 7.12 -9.22
CA GLY A 351 11.14 6.15 -9.73
C GLY A 351 12.58 6.69 -9.82
N LEU A 352 12.84 7.97 -9.52
CA LEU A 352 14.22 8.50 -9.56
C LEU A 352 15.13 7.85 -8.50
N ARG A 353 14.59 7.46 -7.34
CA ARG A 353 15.38 6.76 -6.30
C ARG A 353 15.90 5.41 -6.81
N VAL A 354 15.04 4.63 -7.44
CA VAL A 354 15.37 3.34 -8.08
C VAL A 354 16.43 3.55 -9.18
N LEU A 355 16.28 4.58 -10.01
CA LEU A 355 17.27 4.93 -11.05
C LEU A 355 18.65 5.28 -10.49
N ARG A 356 18.71 6.09 -9.43
CA ARG A 356 19.95 6.48 -8.76
C ARG A 356 20.62 5.28 -8.10
N ALA A 357 19.84 4.43 -7.42
CA ALA A 357 20.35 3.22 -6.77
C ALA A 357 20.89 2.19 -7.78
N ALA A 358 20.32 2.13 -8.98
CA ALA A 358 20.84 1.30 -10.07
C ALA A 358 22.14 1.84 -10.72
N GLY A 359 22.64 3.02 -10.31
CA GLY A 359 23.85 3.63 -10.85
C GLY A 359 23.69 4.21 -12.27
N VAL A 360 22.46 4.48 -12.69
CA VAL A 360 22.12 4.90 -14.07
C VAL A 360 22.03 6.43 -14.23
N GLU A 361 22.37 7.20 -13.20
CA GLU A 361 22.50 8.66 -13.27
C GLU A 361 23.62 9.17 -12.34
N ARG A 362 24.53 9.97 -12.89
CA ARG A 362 25.45 10.86 -12.17
C ARG A 362 24.88 12.27 -12.16
#